data_AF-A0A1I8BNZ7-F1
#
_entry.id   AF-A0A1I8BNZ7-F1
#
_cell.length_a   1.000
_cell.length_b   1.000
_cell.length_c   1.000
_cell.angle_alpha   90.00
_cell.angle_beta   90.00
_cell.angle_gamma   90.00
#
_symmetry.space_group_name_H-M   'P 1'
#
loop_
_entity.id
_entity.type
_entity.pdbx_description
1 polymer ?
#
loop_
_entity_poly.entity_id
_entity_poly.type
_entity_poly.pdbx_seq_one_letter_code
_entity_poly.pdbx_strand_id
1 'polypeptide(L)'
;MNQINYSTFVDDNVYSNNVINLLFRIIIKWAKPFKCSSIEFLLTGSRLLKTYNFDSDIDGIVVLHKMENDECNIQELKQFYGSSNNDLCIYSNSGNLECNDRSLYCYLCKLRKNMHARNRIIELYKGKIKFDISFVINEEKTITNSSPIKNLNKKELELLIEKFIQKLELLNKYKGLPEFEEKIREKRSQIYSLASYNSNKIMLNIINTNNNINKFQFITKTLKLWAKSKLVF
;
A
#
# COMPACT_ATOMS: atom_id res chain seq x y z
N MET A 1 11.42 27.08 -0.79
CA MET A 1 10.06 26.62 -0.42
C MET A 1 9.53 25.80 -1.59
N ASN A 2 9.58 24.47 -1.50
CA ASN A 2 9.10 23.60 -2.59
C ASN A 2 7.64 23.22 -2.30
N GLN A 3 6.75 23.56 -3.22
CA GLN A 3 5.34 23.20 -3.17
C GLN A 3 5.19 21.68 -3.25
N ILE A 4 4.55 21.10 -2.22
CA ILE A 4 4.14 19.70 -2.21
C ILE A 4 2.89 19.59 -3.08
N ASN A 5 2.99 18.91 -4.21
CA ASN A 5 1.85 18.65 -5.09
C ASN A 5 0.92 17.60 -4.46
N TYR A 6 -0.17 18.05 -3.86
CA TYR A 6 -1.25 17.20 -3.38
C TYR A 6 -2.23 16.89 -4.52
N SER A 7 -2.39 15.63 -4.91
CA SER A 7 -3.55 15.24 -5.70
C SER A 7 -4.73 14.96 -4.77
N THR A 8 -5.78 15.76 -4.86
CA THR A 8 -7.07 15.53 -4.20
C THR A 8 -7.82 14.39 -4.87
N PHE A 9 -8.28 13.41 -4.07
CA PHE A 9 -9.18 12.34 -4.51
C PHE A 9 -10.62 12.87 -4.59
N VAL A 10 -11.30 12.65 -5.73
CA VAL A 10 -12.74 12.91 -5.91
C VAL A 10 -13.40 11.63 -6.44
N ASP A 11 -14.29 11.01 -5.64
CA ASP A 11 -15.21 9.92 -6.05
C ASP A 11 -16.38 9.79 -5.03
N ASP A 12 -17.58 9.42 -5.47
CA ASP A 12 -18.86 9.78 -4.82
C ASP A 12 -19.31 8.99 -3.56
N ASN A 13 -18.40 8.68 -2.63
CA ASN A 13 -18.78 8.27 -1.27
C ASN A 13 -18.01 9.11 -0.24
N VAL A 14 -18.64 10.21 0.19
CA VAL A 14 -18.04 11.25 1.05
C VAL A 14 -17.41 10.65 2.33
N TYR A 15 -18.04 9.64 2.93
CA TYR A 15 -17.53 9.02 4.16
C TYR A 15 -16.26 8.18 3.94
N SER A 16 -16.22 7.29 2.94
CA SER A 16 -15.03 6.47 2.70
C SER A 16 -13.83 7.31 2.25
N ASN A 17 -14.07 8.35 1.44
CA ASN A 17 -13.01 9.26 1.04
C ASN A 17 -12.45 10.04 2.22
N ASN A 18 -13.29 10.47 3.16
CA ASN A 18 -12.84 11.14 4.37
C ASN A 18 -11.93 10.24 5.22
N VAL A 19 -12.25 8.95 5.34
CA VAL A 19 -11.42 8.00 6.11
C VAL A 19 -10.12 7.64 5.38
N ILE A 20 -10.15 7.45 4.05
CA ILE A 20 -8.93 7.22 3.24
C ILE A 20 -8.01 8.45 3.33
N ASN A 21 -8.55 9.65 3.16
CA ASN A 21 -7.80 10.90 3.27
C ASN A 21 -7.22 11.09 4.68
N LEU A 22 -7.96 10.72 5.73
CA LEU A 22 -7.47 10.76 7.09
C LEU A 22 -6.28 9.81 7.30
N LEU A 23 -6.39 8.57 6.82
CA LEU A 23 -5.31 7.59 6.89
C LEU A 23 -4.06 8.10 6.15
N PHE A 24 -4.23 8.62 4.94
CA PHE A 24 -3.13 9.17 4.15
C PHE A 24 -2.46 10.37 4.85
N ARG A 25 -3.23 11.25 5.50
CA ARG A 25 -2.69 12.34 6.32
C ARG A 25 -1.87 11.84 7.49
N ILE A 26 -2.28 10.75 8.14
CA ILE A 26 -1.51 10.14 9.23
C ILE A 26 -0.17 9.62 8.71
N ILE A 27 -0.18 8.92 7.56
CA ILE A 27 1.03 8.39 6.92
C ILE A 27 2.00 9.53 6.54
N ILE A 28 1.49 10.60 5.93
CA ILE A 28 2.32 11.78 5.62
C ILE A 28 2.90 12.39 6.89
N LYS A 29 2.08 12.55 7.95
CA LYS A 29 2.55 13.10 9.24
C LYS A 29 3.65 12.23 9.85
N TRP A 30 3.51 10.90 9.78
CA TRP A 30 4.52 9.95 10.24
C TRP A 30 5.83 10.03 9.45
N ALA A 31 5.77 10.31 8.15
CA ALA A 31 6.96 10.37 7.30
C ALA A 31 7.79 11.67 7.46
N LYS A 32 7.17 12.76 7.93
CA LYS A 32 7.81 14.08 8.09
C LYS A 32 9.11 14.05 8.93
N PRO A 33 9.18 13.41 10.11
CA PRO A 33 10.41 13.31 10.89
C PRO A 33 11.55 12.59 10.17
N PHE A 34 11.22 11.74 9.18
CA PHE A 34 12.21 11.05 8.34
C PHE A 34 12.59 11.84 7.10
N LYS A 35 12.12 13.08 6.95
CA LYS A 35 12.36 13.97 5.80
C LYS A 35 11.93 13.39 4.44
N CYS A 36 11.03 12.41 4.45
CA CYS A 36 10.51 11.82 3.22
C CYS A 36 9.43 12.71 2.63
N SER A 37 9.68 13.21 1.42
CA SER A 37 8.83 14.23 0.78
C SER A 37 7.85 13.66 -0.25
N SER A 38 8.14 12.48 -0.79
CA SER A 38 7.35 11.87 -1.88
C SER A 38 6.72 10.55 -1.44
N ILE A 39 5.45 10.62 -1.04
CA ILE A 39 4.64 9.46 -0.67
C ILE A 39 3.34 9.47 -1.45
N GLU A 40 2.99 8.31 -1.97
CA GLU A 40 1.76 8.05 -2.71
C GLU A 40 0.94 6.97 -2.00
N PHE A 41 -0.39 7.06 -2.14
CA PHE A 41 -1.32 6.03 -1.68
C PHE A 41 -2.11 5.52 -2.89
N LEU A 42 -1.92 4.25 -3.23
CA LEU A 42 -2.63 3.58 -4.31
C LEU A 42 -3.76 2.75 -3.73
N LEU A 43 -4.99 2.97 -4.21
CA LEU A 43 -6.07 2.02 -3.97
C LEU A 43 -5.89 0.82 -4.89
N THR A 44 -6.18 -0.37 -4.37
CA THR A 44 -6.20 -1.61 -5.15
C THR A 44 -7.50 -2.38 -4.93
N GLY A 45 -7.63 -3.55 -5.54
CA GLY A 45 -8.76 -4.45 -5.33
C GLY A 45 -10.11 -3.83 -5.69
N SER A 46 -11.13 -4.12 -4.88
CA SER A 46 -12.51 -3.74 -5.17
C SER A 46 -12.76 -2.23 -5.13
N ARG A 47 -11.92 -1.47 -4.42
CA ARG A 47 -11.99 0.00 -4.37
C ARG A 47 -11.53 0.61 -5.68
N LEU A 48 -10.39 0.16 -6.21
CA LEU A 48 -9.89 0.62 -7.52
C LEU A 48 -10.85 0.24 -8.67
N LEU A 49 -11.42 -0.96 -8.61
CA LEU A 49 -12.39 -1.43 -9.61
C LEU A 49 -13.80 -0.83 -9.46
N LYS A 50 -14.07 -0.08 -8.38
CA LYS A 50 -15.39 0.40 -7.97
C LYS A 50 -16.45 -0.71 -7.83
N THR A 51 -16.02 -1.90 -7.42
CA THR A 51 -16.84 -3.12 -7.18
C THR A 51 -16.96 -3.46 -5.69
N TYR A 52 -16.67 -2.50 -4.81
CA TYR A 52 -16.81 -2.65 -3.37
C TYR A 52 -18.28 -2.65 -2.92
N ASN A 53 -18.55 -3.36 -1.84
CA ASN A 53 -19.81 -3.34 -1.08
C ASN A 53 -19.59 -2.63 0.27
N PHE A 54 -20.66 -2.42 1.05
CA PHE A 54 -20.59 -1.69 2.32
C PHE A 54 -19.69 -2.36 3.37
N ASP A 55 -19.52 -3.69 3.28
CA ASP A 55 -18.71 -4.51 4.16
C ASP A 55 -17.31 -4.83 3.58
N SER A 56 -16.98 -4.26 2.42
CA SER A 56 -15.67 -4.47 1.80
C SER A 56 -14.60 -3.68 2.53
N ASP A 57 -13.48 -4.35 2.75
CA ASP A 57 -12.22 -3.76 3.15
C ASP A 57 -11.71 -2.73 2.12
N ILE A 58 -10.67 -2.01 2.54
CA ILE A 58 -9.93 -1.07 1.72
C ILE A 58 -8.51 -1.60 1.59
N ASP A 59 -8.21 -2.14 0.42
CA ASP A 59 -6.85 -2.50 0.04
C ASP A 59 -6.09 -1.26 -0.44
N GLY A 60 -4.95 -0.99 0.19
CA GLY A 60 -4.11 0.16 -0.11
C GLY A 60 -2.63 -0.21 -0.22
N ILE A 61 -1.90 0.53 -1.04
CA ILE A 61 -0.44 0.45 -1.13
C ILE A 61 0.12 1.83 -0.84
N VAL A 62 0.95 1.92 0.19
CA VAL A 62 1.76 3.12 0.45
C VAL A 62 3.06 2.98 -0.33
N VAL A 63 3.30 3.91 -1.23
CA VAL A 63 4.52 3.97 -2.02
C VAL A 63 5.36 5.13 -1.51
N LEU A 64 6.55 4.82 -1.02
CA LEU A 64 7.58 5.81 -0.74
C LEU A 64 8.49 5.91 -1.97
N HIS A 65 8.53 7.07 -2.60
CA HIS A 65 9.50 7.33 -3.67
C HIS A 65 10.76 7.90 -3.04
N LYS A 66 11.87 7.16 -3.19
CA LYS A 66 13.18 7.57 -2.68
C LYS A 66 14.08 7.91 -3.86
N MET A 67 14.51 9.16 -3.94
CA MET A 67 15.52 9.59 -4.91
C MET A 67 16.92 9.40 -4.33
N GLU A 68 17.93 9.24 -5.20
CA GLU A 68 19.34 9.05 -4.80
C GLU A 68 19.87 10.17 -3.88
N ASN A 69 19.41 11.41 -4.08
CA ASN A 69 19.79 12.58 -3.27
C ASN A 69 18.68 13.07 -2.32
N ASP A 70 17.65 12.25 -2.06
CA ASP A 70 16.61 12.64 -1.10
C ASP A 70 17.13 12.52 0.33
N GLU A 71 16.72 13.45 1.20
CA GLU A 71 17.04 13.41 2.64
C GLU A 71 16.21 12.37 3.40
N CYS A 72 15.38 11.60 2.69
CA CYS A 72 14.53 10.56 3.24
C CYS A 72 15.34 9.43 3.91
N ASN A 73 15.22 9.36 5.24
CA ASN A 73 15.97 8.43 6.10
C ASN A 73 15.32 7.05 6.26
N ILE A 74 14.21 6.79 5.56
CA ILE A 74 13.63 5.45 5.46
C ILE A 74 14.46 4.64 4.45
N GLN A 75 14.92 3.47 4.87
CA GLN A 75 15.77 2.57 4.09
C GLN A 75 15.15 1.18 3.87
N GLU A 76 14.33 0.70 4.80
CA GLU A 76 13.83 -0.68 4.79
C GLU A 76 12.35 -0.73 5.19
N LEU A 77 11.63 -1.76 4.73
CA LEU A 77 10.21 -1.84 5.03
C LEU A 77 9.93 -2.09 6.52
N LYS A 78 10.88 -2.65 7.26
CA LYS A 78 10.80 -2.77 8.73
C LYS A 78 10.43 -1.45 9.44
N GLN A 79 10.78 -0.29 8.88
CA GLN A 79 10.41 1.00 9.47
C GLN A 79 8.91 1.31 9.35
N PHE A 80 8.21 0.73 8.37
CA PHE A 80 6.76 0.80 8.28
C PHE A 80 6.12 -0.17 9.29
N TYR A 81 6.61 -1.40 9.36
CA TYR A 81 6.00 -2.47 10.17
C TYR A 81 6.41 -2.44 11.65
N GLY A 82 7.50 -1.78 12.02
CA GLY A 82 8.07 -1.83 13.37
C GLY A 82 8.77 -3.14 13.68
N SER A 83 9.19 -3.31 14.93
CA SER A 83 9.85 -4.56 15.37
C SER A 83 8.88 -5.75 15.28
N SER A 84 9.39 -6.91 14.82
CA SER A 84 8.64 -8.17 14.76
C SER A 84 8.24 -8.71 16.13
N ASN A 85 8.91 -8.27 17.19
CA ASN A 85 8.65 -8.73 18.56
C ASN A 85 7.66 -7.82 19.32
N ASN A 86 7.21 -6.72 18.70
CA ASN A 86 6.23 -5.79 19.26
C ASN A 86 4.92 -5.90 18.47
N ASP A 87 4.14 -6.93 18.77
CA ASP A 87 2.77 -7.10 18.26
C ASP A 87 1.72 -6.36 19.11
N LEU A 88 2.13 -5.83 20.27
CA LEU A 88 1.24 -5.14 21.19
C LEU A 88 1.50 -3.64 21.11
N CYS A 89 0.69 -2.92 20.31
CA CYS A 89 0.40 -1.53 20.67
C CYS A 89 -0.48 -1.59 21.92
N ILE A 90 0.14 -1.57 23.11
CA ILE A 90 -0.59 -1.58 24.37
C ILE A 90 -1.38 -0.27 24.43
N TYR A 91 -2.69 -0.36 24.60
CA TYR A 91 -3.50 0.79 24.93
C TYR A 91 -3.11 1.28 26.32
N SER A 92 -2.54 2.47 26.42
CA SER A 92 -2.75 3.27 27.62
C SER A 92 -3.83 4.30 27.28
N ASN A 93 -5.00 4.14 27.88
CA ASN A 93 -6.03 5.20 27.92
C ASN A 93 -5.50 6.51 28.55
N SER A 94 -4.30 6.51 29.11
CA SER A 94 -3.52 7.69 29.44
C SER A 94 -2.71 8.16 28.23
N GLY A 95 -2.97 9.38 27.76
CA GLY A 95 -2.49 9.99 26.50
C GLY A 95 -0.97 10.13 26.27
N ASN A 96 -0.11 9.35 26.92
CA ASN A 96 1.35 9.38 26.75
C ASN A 96 1.95 7.96 26.72
N LEU A 97 1.72 7.20 25.64
CA LEU A 97 2.56 6.04 25.32
C LEU A 97 3.55 6.44 24.23
N GLU A 98 4.83 6.48 24.59
CA GLU A 98 5.92 6.75 23.68
C GLU A 98 5.98 5.64 22.63
N CYS A 99 5.79 6.03 21.37
CA CYS A 99 6.01 5.16 20.24
C CYS A 99 7.51 4.93 20.05
N ASN A 100 8.07 3.98 20.80
CA ASN A 100 9.52 3.83 20.97
C ASN A 100 10.27 3.46 19.69
N ASP A 101 9.63 2.71 18.77
CA ASP A 101 10.28 2.28 17.51
C ASP A 101 10.05 3.24 16.33
N ARG A 102 9.27 4.32 16.54
CA ARG A 102 8.89 5.33 15.54
C ARG A 102 8.30 4.74 14.24
N SER A 103 7.82 3.49 14.26
CA SER A 103 7.28 2.84 13.06
C SER A 103 5.89 3.34 12.70
N LEU A 104 5.50 3.23 11.43
CA LEU A 104 4.16 3.62 11.00
C LEU A 104 3.09 2.77 11.71
N TYR A 105 3.34 1.48 11.88
CA TYR A 105 2.50 0.60 12.68
C TYR A 105 2.24 1.17 14.07
N CYS A 106 3.30 1.57 14.78
CA CYS A 106 3.16 2.10 16.13
C CYS A 106 2.38 3.43 16.15
N TYR A 107 2.54 4.29 15.13
CA TYR A 107 1.75 5.52 14.95
C TYR A 107 0.25 5.27 14.68
N LEU A 108 -0.07 4.16 14.02
CA LEU A 108 -1.44 3.82 13.61
C LEU A 108 -2.23 3.04 14.68
N CYS A 109 -1.64 2.77 15.85
CA CYS A 109 -2.15 2.04 17.03
C CYS A 109 -3.63 1.54 16.97
N LYS A 110 -3.84 0.24 17.27
CA LYS A 110 -5.05 -0.62 17.06
C LYS A 110 -4.95 -1.57 15.86
N LEU A 111 -3.83 -2.25 15.70
CA LEU A 111 -3.51 -2.95 14.46
C LEU A 111 -3.11 -4.41 14.68
N ARG A 112 -3.49 -5.28 13.74
CA ARG A 112 -2.88 -6.60 13.57
C ARG A 112 -1.79 -6.47 12.51
N LYS A 113 -0.56 -6.87 12.83
CA LYS A 113 0.46 -7.07 11.80
C LYS A 113 0.27 -8.46 11.21
N ASN A 114 0.38 -8.57 9.90
CA ASN A 114 0.59 -9.87 9.27
C ASN A 114 1.96 -9.90 8.59
N MET A 115 3.02 -9.95 9.41
CA MET A 115 4.40 -10.00 8.91
C MET A 115 4.78 -11.37 8.31
N HIS A 116 4.01 -12.41 8.63
CA HIS A 116 4.24 -13.78 8.16
C HIS A 116 3.50 -14.11 6.86
N ALA A 117 2.49 -13.32 6.48
CA ALA A 117 1.82 -13.46 5.20
C ALA A 117 2.80 -13.28 4.02
N ARG A 118 2.46 -13.94 2.91
CA ARG A 118 3.20 -13.85 1.65
C ARG A 118 3.27 -12.42 1.13
N ASN A 119 2.20 -11.65 1.28
CA ASN A 119 2.20 -10.21 1.15
C ASN A 119 2.11 -9.61 2.56
N ARG A 120 3.12 -8.84 2.95
CA ARG A 120 3.13 -8.16 4.24
C ARG A 120 2.16 -6.99 4.19
N ILE A 121 1.30 -6.96 5.18
CA ILE A 121 0.29 -5.92 5.33
C ILE A 121 0.18 -5.50 6.79
N ILE A 122 -0.22 -4.25 6.98
CA ILE A 122 -0.78 -3.75 8.23
C ILE A 122 -2.30 -3.78 8.08
N GLU A 123 -2.97 -4.50 8.97
CA GLU A 123 -4.43 -4.51 9.05
C GLU A 123 -4.90 -3.53 10.16
N LEU A 124 -5.68 -2.51 9.79
CA LEU A 124 -6.39 -1.62 10.74
C LEU A 124 -7.90 -1.77 10.67
N TYR A 125 -8.54 -1.39 11.78
CA TYR A 125 -9.91 -0.92 11.79
C TYR A 125 -10.01 0.57 12.11
N LYS A 126 -10.76 1.31 11.29
CA LYS A 126 -11.21 2.67 11.62
C LYS A 126 -12.74 2.71 11.58
N GLY A 127 -13.35 2.70 12.77
CA GLY A 127 -14.78 2.45 12.88
C GLY A 127 -15.11 1.02 12.46
N LYS A 128 -16.04 0.84 11.52
CA LYS A 128 -16.43 -0.47 10.97
C LYS A 128 -15.67 -0.85 9.68
N ILE A 129 -14.71 -0.04 9.25
CA ILE A 129 -13.99 -0.25 7.99
C ILE A 129 -12.65 -0.91 8.28
N LYS A 130 -12.41 -2.07 7.66
CA LYS A 130 -11.11 -2.75 7.63
C LYS A 130 -10.24 -2.15 6.52
N PHE A 131 -8.96 -1.95 6.82
CA PHE A 131 -7.94 -1.50 5.87
C PHE A 131 -6.80 -2.51 5.86
N ASP A 132 -6.42 -2.94 4.67
CA ASP A 132 -5.29 -3.83 4.43
C ASP A 132 -4.24 -3.04 3.63
N ILE A 133 -3.18 -2.62 4.31
CA ILE A 133 -2.20 -1.69 3.75
C ILE A 133 -0.87 -2.40 3.55
N SER A 134 -0.40 -2.46 2.31
CA SER A 134 0.96 -2.89 1.99
C SER A 134 1.86 -1.70 1.66
N PHE A 135 3.17 -1.96 1.55
CA PHE A 135 4.19 -0.93 1.46
C PHE A 135 5.20 -1.23 0.35
N VAL A 136 5.61 -0.19 -0.37
CA VAL A 136 6.60 -0.23 -1.43
C VAL A 136 7.60 0.91 -1.24
N ILE A 137 8.89 0.61 -1.33
CA ILE A 137 9.94 1.63 -1.46
C ILE A 137 10.40 1.60 -2.92
N ASN A 138 10.04 2.64 -3.66
CA ASN A 138 10.46 2.84 -5.04
C ASN A 138 11.73 3.70 -5.05
N GLU A 139 12.88 3.05 -5.20
CA GLU A 139 14.18 3.70 -5.31
C GLU A 139 14.45 4.10 -6.76
N GLU A 140 14.47 5.41 -7.01
CA GLU A 140 14.78 5.98 -8.31
C GLU A 140 16.15 6.66 -8.30
N LYS A 141 16.95 6.37 -9.34
CA LYS A 141 18.31 6.90 -9.48
C LYS A 141 18.36 8.32 -10.06
N THR A 142 17.24 8.85 -10.55
CA THR A 142 17.23 10.12 -11.28
C THR A 142 16.15 11.05 -10.73
N ILE A 143 16.56 12.26 -10.35
CA ILE A 143 15.70 13.32 -9.76
C ILE A 143 14.55 13.73 -10.70
N THR A 144 14.72 13.57 -12.00
CA THR A 144 13.81 14.11 -13.02
C THR A 144 12.64 13.21 -13.41
N ASN A 145 12.61 11.95 -12.98
CA ASN A 145 11.69 10.94 -13.53
C ASN A 145 10.75 10.24 -12.53
N SER A 146 10.58 10.76 -11.30
CA SER A 146 9.63 10.15 -10.35
C SER A 146 8.19 10.54 -10.65
N SER A 147 7.67 10.05 -11.77
CA SER A 147 6.24 10.06 -12.01
C SER A 147 5.57 9.18 -10.95
N PRO A 148 4.53 9.68 -10.26
CA PRO A 148 3.73 8.85 -9.35
C PRO A 148 3.32 7.54 -10.00
N ILE A 149 3.34 6.42 -9.27
CA ILE A 149 3.00 5.10 -9.81
C ILE A 149 1.58 5.09 -10.39
N LYS A 150 0.65 5.86 -9.81
CA LYS A 150 -0.71 5.99 -10.37
C LYS A 150 -0.73 6.54 -11.80
N ASN A 151 0.26 7.34 -12.19
CA ASN A 151 0.34 7.96 -13.51
C ASN A 151 1.06 7.07 -14.53
N LEU A 152 1.77 6.03 -14.09
CA LEU A 152 2.45 5.11 -15.00
C LEU A 152 1.44 4.36 -15.87
N ASN A 153 1.76 4.27 -17.16
CA ASN A 153 1.04 3.40 -18.08
C ASN A 153 1.39 1.92 -17.81
N LYS A 154 0.68 1.01 -18.48
CA LYS A 154 0.86 -0.44 -18.30
C LYS A 154 2.32 -0.87 -18.48
N LYS A 155 2.96 -0.46 -19.56
CA LYS A 155 4.34 -0.88 -19.89
C LYS A 155 5.33 -0.34 -18.87
N GLU A 156 5.17 0.91 -18.44
CA GLU A 156 6.02 1.53 -17.43
C GLU A 156 5.92 0.81 -16.08
N LEU A 157 4.72 0.43 -15.67
CA LEU A 157 4.50 -0.32 -14.43
C LEU A 157 5.04 -1.75 -14.52
N GLU A 158 4.90 -2.42 -15.67
CA GLU A 158 5.51 -3.73 -15.93
C GLU A 158 7.04 -3.66 -15.83
N LEU A 159 7.67 -2.67 -16.47
CA LEU A 159 9.12 -2.43 -16.37
C LEU A 159 9.58 -2.13 -14.93
N LEU A 160 8.77 -1.41 -14.14
CA LEU A 160 9.06 -1.18 -12.72
C LEU A 160 9.03 -2.50 -11.93
N ILE A 161 8.02 -3.35 -12.16
CA ILE A 161 7.90 -4.64 -11.50
C ILE A 161 9.07 -5.56 -11.90
N GLU A 162 9.46 -5.59 -13.18
CA GLU A 162 10.61 -6.34 -13.67
C GLU A 162 11.92 -5.91 -12.99
N LYS A 163 12.14 -4.60 -12.79
CA LYS A 163 13.30 -4.12 -12.01
C LYS A 163 13.30 -4.67 -10.58
N PHE A 164 12.13 -4.78 -9.94
CA PHE A 164 12.03 -5.37 -8.61
C PHE A 164 12.32 -6.87 -8.62
N ILE A 165 11.87 -7.59 -9.66
CA ILE A 165 12.17 -9.01 -9.87
C ILE A 165 13.68 -9.21 -10.04
N GLN A 166 14.35 -8.43 -10.89
CA GLN A 166 15.81 -8.50 -11.07
C GLN A 166 16.56 -8.24 -9.75
N LYS A 167 16.14 -7.24 -8.97
CA LYS A 167 16.69 -7.00 -7.61
C LYS A 167 16.48 -8.21 -6.70
N LEU A 168 15.30 -8.85 -6.74
CA LEU A 168 15.02 -10.05 -5.97
C LEU A 168 15.89 -11.25 -6.39
N GLU A 169 16.12 -11.44 -7.69
CA GLU A 169 17.01 -12.49 -8.21
C GLU A 169 18.45 -12.31 -7.72
N LEU A 170 18.95 -11.07 -7.70
CA LEU A 170 20.26 -10.76 -7.12
C LEU A 170 20.31 -11.08 -5.62
N LEU A 171 19.27 -10.72 -4.87
CA LEU A 171 19.18 -11.04 -3.44
C LEU A 171 19.09 -12.55 -3.17
N ASN A 172 18.39 -13.30 -4.03
CA ASN A 172 18.26 -14.76 -3.88
C ASN A 172 19.60 -15.50 -4.02
N LYS A 173 20.65 -14.89 -4.58
CA LYS A 173 22.02 -15.46 -4.57
C LYS A 173 22.58 -15.63 -3.16
N TYR A 174 22.07 -14.86 -2.20
CA TYR A 174 22.45 -14.87 -0.78
C TYR A 174 21.43 -15.59 0.11
N LYS A 175 20.48 -16.33 -0.50
CA LYS A 175 19.46 -17.07 0.24
C LYS A 175 20.11 -18.07 1.20
N GLY A 176 19.58 -18.18 2.42
CA GLY A 176 20.16 -18.96 3.51
C GLY A 176 21.00 -18.14 4.50
N LEU A 177 21.37 -16.90 4.15
CA LEU A 177 21.99 -15.97 5.10
C LEU A 177 20.90 -15.17 5.84
N PRO A 178 20.86 -15.20 7.19
CA PRO A 178 19.79 -14.56 7.97
C PRO A 178 19.55 -13.07 7.66
N GLU A 179 20.62 -12.31 7.38
CA GLU A 179 20.54 -10.89 7.06
C GLU A 179 19.86 -10.59 5.71
N PHE A 180 19.86 -11.55 4.77
CA PHE A 180 19.27 -11.40 3.45
C PHE A 180 17.85 -11.96 3.36
N GLU A 181 17.49 -12.94 4.19
CA GLU A 181 16.15 -13.53 4.20
C GLU A 181 15.06 -12.47 4.38
N GLU A 182 15.28 -11.51 5.29
CA GLU A 182 14.33 -10.44 5.52
C GLU A 182 14.19 -9.52 4.31
N LYS A 183 15.31 -9.13 3.69
CA LYS A 183 15.32 -8.31 2.46
C LYS A 183 14.64 -9.04 1.28
N ILE A 184 14.85 -10.34 1.15
CA ILE A 184 14.19 -11.19 0.15
C ILE A 184 12.67 -11.18 0.37
N ARG A 185 12.21 -11.37 1.61
CA ARG A 185 10.78 -11.34 1.97
C ARG A 185 10.16 -9.97 1.71
N GLU A 186 10.84 -8.90 2.12
CA GLU A 186 10.41 -7.53 1.85
C GLU A 186 10.28 -7.26 0.35
N LYS A 187 11.28 -7.65 -0.45
CA LYS A 187 11.26 -7.41 -1.89
C LYS A 187 10.15 -8.21 -2.59
N ARG A 188 9.92 -9.47 -2.18
CA ARG A 188 8.77 -10.28 -2.65
C ARG A 188 7.43 -9.60 -2.36
N SER A 189 7.25 -9.10 -1.14
CA SER A 189 6.02 -8.39 -0.75
C SER A 189 5.76 -7.16 -1.62
N GLN A 190 6.81 -6.40 -1.95
CA GLN A 190 6.70 -5.22 -2.83
C GLN A 190 6.26 -5.62 -4.24
N ILE A 191 6.85 -6.69 -4.79
CA ILE A 191 6.46 -7.24 -6.10
C ILE A 191 4.98 -7.64 -6.09
N TYR A 192 4.52 -8.37 -5.07
CA TYR A 192 3.11 -8.78 -4.99
C TYR A 192 2.15 -7.59 -4.88
N SER A 193 2.52 -6.57 -4.12
CA SER A 193 1.74 -5.34 -4.00
C SER A 193 1.58 -4.64 -5.35
N LEU A 194 2.70 -4.38 -6.05
CA LEU A 194 2.66 -3.74 -7.36
C LEU A 194 1.97 -4.61 -8.43
N ALA A 195 2.17 -5.93 -8.39
CA ALA A 195 1.51 -6.87 -9.30
C ALA A 195 -0.02 -6.84 -9.12
N SER A 196 -0.51 -6.83 -7.87
CA SER A 196 -1.94 -6.68 -7.58
C SER A 196 -2.51 -5.39 -8.18
N TYR A 197 -1.85 -4.26 -7.94
CA TYR A 197 -2.26 -2.98 -8.51
C TYR A 197 -2.24 -2.98 -10.05
N ASN A 198 -1.19 -3.54 -10.66
CA ASN A 198 -1.10 -3.65 -12.12
C ASN A 198 -2.20 -4.54 -12.70
N SER A 199 -2.52 -5.67 -12.06
CA SER A 199 -3.63 -6.53 -12.49
C SER A 199 -4.96 -5.79 -12.50
N ASN A 200 -5.24 -4.98 -11.47
CA ASN A 200 -6.44 -4.15 -11.46
C ASN A 200 -6.43 -3.06 -12.54
N LYS A 201 -5.28 -2.42 -12.83
CA LYS A 201 -5.16 -1.48 -13.96
C LYS A 201 -5.39 -2.15 -15.30
N ILE A 202 -4.82 -3.33 -15.53
CA ILE A 202 -5.03 -4.11 -16.76
C ILE A 202 -6.50 -4.44 -16.93
N MET A 203 -7.17 -4.91 -15.87
CA MET A 203 -8.59 -5.19 -15.87
C MET A 203 -9.42 -3.93 -16.21
N LEU A 204 -9.15 -2.80 -15.56
CA LEU A 204 -9.82 -1.53 -15.88
C LEU A 204 -9.63 -1.14 -17.33
N ASN A 205 -8.42 -1.28 -17.86
CA ASN A 205 -8.14 -0.95 -19.26
C ASN A 205 -8.98 -1.83 -20.20
N ILE A 206 -8.99 -3.15 -19.99
CA ILE A 206 -9.80 -4.10 -20.79
C ILE A 206 -11.29 -3.75 -20.73
N ILE A 207 -11.80 -3.41 -19.55
CA ILE A 207 -13.21 -3.03 -19.36
C ILE A 207 -13.54 -1.72 -20.08
N ASN A 208 -12.65 -0.73 -19.98
CA ASN A 208 -12.80 0.59 -20.59
C ASN A 208 -12.74 0.52 -22.11
N THR A 209 -11.83 -0.29 -22.69
CA THR A 209 -11.76 -0.50 -24.14
C THR A 209 -13.08 -1.04 -24.71
N ASN A 210 -13.85 -1.77 -23.89
CA ASN A 210 -15.15 -2.33 -24.28
C ASN A 210 -16.36 -1.45 -23.86
N ASN A 211 -16.15 -0.24 -23.32
CA ASN A 211 -17.19 0.65 -22.80
C ASN A 211 -18.20 -0.02 -21.83
N ASN A 212 -17.75 -1.03 -21.08
CA ASN A 212 -18.61 -1.91 -20.28
C ASN A 212 -18.48 -1.70 -18.76
N ILE A 213 -17.91 -0.59 -18.31
CA ILE A 213 -17.57 -0.38 -16.89
C ILE A 213 -18.77 -0.50 -15.95
N ASN A 214 -19.91 0.08 -16.31
CA ASN A 214 -21.13 -0.01 -15.48
C ASN A 214 -21.68 -1.43 -15.42
N LYS A 215 -21.67 -2.16 -16.56
CA LYS A 215 -22.12 -3.56 -16.61
C LYS A 215 -21.20 -4.46 -15.79
N PHE A 216 -19.89 -4.29 -15.93
CA PHE A 216 -18.90 -5.01 -15.14
C PHE A 216 -19.11 -4.77 -13.64
N GLN A 217 -19.29 -3.51 -13.24
CA GLN A 217 -19.50 -3.16 -11.84
C GLN A 217 -20.78 -3.77 -11.28
N PHE A 218 -21.89 -3.70 -12.02
CA PHE A 218 -23.16 -4.29 -11.64
C PHE A 218 -23.04 -5.81 -11.47
N ILE A 219 -22.55 -6.52 -12.51
CA ILE A 219 -22.41 -7.97 -12.50
C ILE A 219 -21.47 -8.42 -11.37
N THR A 220 -20.32 -7.77 -11.20
CA THR A 220 -19.35 -8.14 -10.17
C THR A 220 -19.92 -7.96 -8.76
N LYS A 221 -20.65 -6.87 -8.50
CA LYS A 221 -21.31 -6.66 -7.21
C LYS A 221 -22.36 -7.74 -6.94
N THR A 222 -23.19 -8.08 -7.94
CA THR A 222 -24.20 -9.14 -7.84
C THR A 222 -23.57 -10.51 -7.58
N LEU A 223 -22.51 -10.86 -8.32
CA LEU A 223 -21.80 -12.13 -8.13
C LEU A 223 -21.12 -12.21 -6.76
N LYS A 224 -20.51 -11.11 -6.27
CA LYS A 224 -19.93 -11.06 -4.93
C LYS A 224 -20.97 -11.26 -3.83
N LEU A 225 -22.14 -10.65 -3.96
CA LEU A 225 -23.25 -10.84 -3.02
C LEU A 225 -23.75 -12.29 -3.05
N TRP A 226 -23.92 -12.86 -4.24
CA TRP A 226 -24.31 -14.25 -4.41
C TRP A 226 -23.29 -15.21 -3.77
N ALA A 227 -21.99 -15.06 -4.05
CA ALA A 227 -20.94 -15.91 -3.50
C ALA A 227 -20.91 -15.87 -1.96
N LYS A 228 -21.01 -14.67 -1.37
CA LYS A 228 -21.13 -14.49 0.09
C LYS A 228 -22.35 -15.19 0.68
N SER A 229 -23.50 -15.11 -0.01
CA SER A 229 -24.74 -15.79 0.43
C SER A 229 -24.65 -17.31 0.40
N LYS A 230 -23.75 -17.85 -0.42
CA LYS A 230 -23.52 -19.30 -0.58
C LYS A 230 -22.34 -19.82 0.22
N LEU A 231 -21.67 -18.96 0.99
CA LEU A 231 -20.46 -19.29 1.75
C LEU A 231 -19.36 -19.92 0.89
N VAL A 232 -19.30 -19.54 -0.40
CA VAL A 232 -18.21 -19.93 -1.30
C VAL A 232 -17.09 -18.91 -1.09
N PHE A 233 -16.11 -19.29 -0.26
CA PHE A 233 -14.93 -18.48 0.08
C PHE A 233 -13.66 -19.11 -0.47
#